data_AF-A0A919MCD7-F1
#
_entry.id   AF-A0A919MCD7-F1
#
_cell.length_a   1.000
_cell.length_b   1.000
_cell.length_c   1.000
_cell.angle_alpha   90.00
_cell.angle_beta   90.00
_cell.angle_gamma   90.00
#
_symmetry.space_group_name_H-M   'P 1'
#
loop_
_entity.id
_entity.type
_entity.pdbx_description
1 polymer ?
#
loop_
_entity_poly.entity_id
_entity_poly.type
_entity_poly.pdbx_seq_one_letter_code
_entity_poly.pdbx_strand_id
1 'polypeptide(L)'
;MDINTPYRRIAVLSLAALATLGVTSACSSDDDKPAGNAAAAAGGPEPKTIDGAKNAAQTVFDRFSGGDFAGAWDMYTAAGKQAISKDDYVKLNQVCSRKGLAIQLTSARMEGADRAIVIAKQLVAAQSYTMIYEKDAWKLEPAAEGLALYKMGAAKAIAAQKKAGTCANNQ
;
A
#
# COMPACT_ATOMS: atom_id res chain seq x y z
N MET A 1 43.17 -16.22 20.88
CA MET A 1 43.39 -15.81 22.28
C MET A 1 44.27 -14.58 22.20
N ASP A 2 43.66 -13.39 22.13
CA ASP A 2 43.23 -12.58 23.29
C ASP A 2 44.44 -12.00 24.02
N ILE A 3 44.54 -10.76 24.49
CA ILE A 3 43.71 -9.56 24.63
C ILE A 3 44.75 -8.48 25.02
N ASN A 4 44.61 -7.22 24.62
CA ASN A 4 44.89 -6.08 25.52
C ASN A 4 44.51 -4.71 24.93
N THR A 5 43.37 -4.19 25.38
CA THR A 5 43.16 -2.76 25.76
C THR A 5 44.12 -2.36 26.90
N PRO A 6 44.27 -1.10 27.37
CA PRO A 6 43.41 0.10 27.20
C PRO A 6 44.22 1.42 27.01
N TYR A 7 43.55 2.59 26.99
CA TYR A 7 43.80 3.73 27.91
C TYR A 7 43.10 5.01 27.41
N ARG A 8 42.39 5.65 28.34
CA ARG A 8 41.56 6.84 28.19
C ARG A 8 42.11 7.91 29.15
N ARG A 9 42.65 9.05 28.68
CA ARG A 9 42.95 10.29 29.44
C ARG A 9 43.00 11.49 28.46
N ILE A 10 42.05 12.44 28.50
CA ILE A 10 42.03 13.74 29.23
C ILE A 10 43.11 14.76 28.78
N ALA A 11 42.70 15.93 28.24
CA ALA A 11 43.12 17.31 28.63
C ALA A 11 42.82 18.36 27.50
N VAL A 12 41.90 19.33 27.67
CA VAL A 12 41.98 20.75 28.15
C VAL A 12 42.38 21.79 27.06
N LEU A 13 41.78 23.00 27.18
CA LEU A 13 42.20 24.35 26.70
C LEU A 13 41.50 24.84 25.40
N SER A 14 40.88 26.02 25.27
CA SER A 14 40.93 27.30 26.01
C SER A 14 39.67 28.15 25.76
N LEU A 15 39.30 28.97 26.75
CA LEU A 15 38.39 30.12 26.60
C LEU A 15 39.07 31.27 25.83
N ALA A 16 38.36 31.87 24.88
CA ALA A 16 38.57 33.26 24.47
C ALA A 16 37.19 33.90 24.23
N ALA A 17 36.86 34.89 25.06
CA ALA A 17 35.66 35.70 24.94
C ALA A 17 35.95 36.95 24.10
N LEU A 18 35.05 37.29 23.17
CA LEU A 18 34.87 38.66 22.67
C LEU A 18 33.39 38.85 22.36
N ALA A 19 32.77 39.75 23.11
CA ALA A 19 31.39 40.16 23.01
C ALA A 19 31.18 41.14 21.84
N THR A 20 30.02 41.10 21.18
CA THR A 20 29.20 42.31 20.93
C THR A 20 27.77 41.91 20.59
N LEU A 21 26.86 42.73 21.11
CA LEU A 21 25.42 42.54 21.18
C LEU A 21 24.71 42.78 19.84
N GLY A 22 23.79 41.89 19.49
CA GLY A 22 22.71 42.14 18.53
C GLY A 22 21.40 41.68 19.15
N VAL A 23 20.73 42.57 19.89
CA VAL A 23 19.38 42.33 20.42
C VAL A 23 18.38 42.52 19.27
N THR A 24 17.74 41.44 18.85
CA THR A 24 16.37 41.50 18.32
C THR A 24 15.53 40.53 19.13
N SER A 25 14.62 41.10 19.91
CA SER A 25 13.68 40.42 20.78
C SER A 25 12.45 39.95 19.98
N ALA A 26 12.24 38.65 19.87
CA ALA A 26 10.92 38.05 19.75
C ALA A 26 10.96 36.62 20.34
N CYS A 27 9.99 36.32 21.19
CA CYS A 27 10.00 35.31 22.24
C CYS A 27 10.10 33.84 21.80
N SER A 28 10.79 33.08 22.65
CA SER A 28 10.96 31.63 22.65
C SER A 28 9.67 30.83 22.74
N SER A 29 9.67 29.65 22.11
CA SER A 29 9.26 28.39 22.73
C SER A 29 10.00 27.25 22.05
N ASP A 30 10.71 26.47 22.87
CA ASP A 30 11.25 25.15 22.51
C ASP A 30 10.14 24.27 21.94
N ASP A 31 10.40 23.64 20.79
CA ASP A 31 9.76 22.38 20.42
C ASP A 31 10.65 21.69 19.39
N ASP A 32 11.40 20.69 19.86
CA ASP A 32 11.85 19.54 19.08
C ASP A 32 10.62 18.89 18.42
N LYS A 33 10.18 19.45 17.28
CA LYS A 33 9.11 18.88 16.50
C LYS A 33 9.73 17.81 15.61
N PRO A 34 9.37 16.52 15.76
CA PRO A 34 9.92 15.48 14.92
C PRO A 34 9.62 15.84 13.47
N ALA A 35 10.58 15.56 12.58
CA ALA A 35 10.38 15.61 11.14
C ALA A 35 9.21 14.68 10.79
N GLY A 36 8.00 15.22 10.85
CA GLY A 36 6.80 14.55 10.43
C GLY A 36 6.94 14.35 8.93
N ASN A 37 7.01 13.08 8.51
CA ASN A 37 6.78 12.71 7.13
C ASN A 37 5.44 13.32 6.71
N ALA A 38 5.50 14.49 6.10
CA ALA A 38 4.39 15.04 5.36
C ALA A 38 4.17 14.11 4.17
N ALA A 39 3.27 13.15 4.33
CA ALA A 39 2.60 12.53 3.20
C ALA A 39 1.86 13.66 2.50
N ALA A 40 2.51 14.28 1.52
CA ALA A 40 1.86 15.16 0.59
C ALA A 40 0.79 14.32 -0.12
N ALA A 41 -0.46 14.49 0.29
CA ALA A 41 -1.58 14.20 -0.59
C ALA A 41 -1.42 15.18 -1.76
N ALA A 42 -0.74 14.73 -2.82
CA ALA A 42 -0.65 15.45 -4.07
C ALA A 42 -2.08 15.55 -4.62
N GLY A 43 -2.73 16.70 -4.40
CA GLY A 43 -4.10 16.97 -4.82
C GLY A 43 -4.24 17.21 -6.32
N GLY A 44 -3.57 16.41 -7.14
CA GLY A 44 -3.62 16.44 -8.60
C GLY A 44 -3.65 15.02 -9.18
N PRO A 45 -3.83 14.88 -10.50
CA PRO A 45 -3.85 13.59 -11.17
C PRO A 45 -2.62 12.75 -10.83
N GLU A 46 -2.82 11.46 -10.61
CA GLU A 46 -1.70 10.53 -10.45
C GLU A 46 -0.88 10.49 -11.75
N PRO A 47 0.46 10.41 -11.69
CA PRO A 47 1.25 10.28 -12.91
C PRO A 47 0.91 9.00 -13.68
N LYS A 48 0.74 9.11 -15.01
CA LYS A 48 0.58 7.98 -15.94
C LYS A 48 1.91 7.26 -16.20
N THR A 49 2.53 6.76 -15.14
CA THR A 49 3.83 6.08 -15.18
C THR A 49 3.72 4.68 -14.59
N ILE A 50 4.72 3.85 -14.89
CA ILE A 50 4.81 2.50 -14.33
C ILE A 50 4.90 2.52 -12.79
N ASP A 51 5.56 3.53 -12.21
CA ASP A 51 5.65 3.67 -10.75
C ASP A 51 4.32 4.10 -10.14
N GLY A 52 3.55 4.96 -10.83
CA GLY A 52 2.17 5.27 -10.43
C GLY A 52 1.30 4.01 -10.38
N ALA A 53 1.33 3.19 -11.44
CA ALA A 53 0.60 1.93 -11.48
C ALA A 53 1.02 0.95 -10.38
N LYS A 54 2.33 0.82 -10.12
CA LYS A 54 2.87 -0.02 -9.04
C LYS A 54 2.41 0.46 -7.66
N ASN A 55 2.51 1.76 -7.39
CA ASN A 55 2.12 2.32 -6.09
C ASN A 55 0.61 2.12 -5.82
N ALA A 56 -0.23 2.37 -6.83
CA ALA A 56 -1.65 2.12 -6.73
C ALA A 56 -1.96 0.63 -6.51
N ALA A 57 -1.33 -0.27 -7.28
CA ALA A 57 -1.50 -1.72 -7.10
C ALA A 57 -1.09 -2.17 -5.69
N GLN A 58 0.07 -1.75 -5.20
CA GLN A 58 0.55 -2.11 -3.86
C GLN A 58 -0.44 -1.61 -2.78
N THR A 59 -1.00 -0.41 -2.96
CA THR A 59 -2.02 0.11 -2.03
C THR A 59 -3.26 -0.80 -1.99
N VAL A 60 -3.73 -1.31 -3.14
CA VAL A 60 -4.84 -2.28 -3.16
C VAL A 60 -4.47 -3.56 -2.42
N PHE A 61 -3.27 -4.07 -2.68
CA PHE A 61 -2.75 -5.30 -2.08
C PHE A 61 -2.56 -5.19 -0.57
N ASP A 62 -2.06 -4.06 -0.08
CA ASP A 62 -1.88 -3.81 1.34
C ASP A 62 -3.22 -3.70 2.06
N ARG A 63 -4.20 -2.99 1.47
CA ARG A 63 -5.57 -2.94 1.99
C ARG A 63 -6.20 -4.33 2.05
N PHE A 64 -6.09 -5.10 0.97
CA PHE A 64 -6.63 -6.45 0.91
C PHE A 64 -5.98 -7.38 1.95
N SER A 65 -4.65 -7.36 2.04
CA SER A 65 -3.88 -8.16 3.00
C SER A 65 -4.18 -7.75 4.45
N GLY A 66 -4.38 -6.45 4.69
CA GLY A 66 -4.78 -5.89 5.98
C GLY A 66 -6.25 -6.12 6.34
N GLY A 67 -7.08 -6.61 5.41
CA GLY A 67 -8.51 -6.85 5.63
C GLY A 67 -9.41 -5.63 5.40
N ASP A 68 -8.86 -4.51 4.93
CA ASP A 68 -9.63 -3.35 4.44
C ASP A 68 -10.19 -3.64 3.03
N PHE A 69 -11.18 -4.53 2.98
CA PHE A 69 -11.81 -4.91 1.71
C PHE A 69 -12.65 -3.77 1.12
N ALA A 70 -13.22 -2.91 1.96
CA ALA A 70 -13.97 -1.75 1.51
C ALA A 70 -13.07 -0.78 0.75
N GLY A 71 -11.90 -0.45 1.31
CA GLY A 71 -10.92 0.42 0.65
C GLY A 71 -10.29 -0.24 -0.57
N ALA A 72 -10.04 -1.56 -0.55
CA ALA A 72 -9.57 -2.28 -1.74
C ALA A 72 -10.59 -2.18 -2.90
N TRP A 73 -11.89 -2.37 -2.61
CA TRP A 73 -12.96 -2.22 -3.61
C TRP A 73 -13.05 -0.78 -4.14
N ASP A 74 -12.81 0.24 -3.31
CA ASP A 74 -12.83 1.64 -3.73
C ASP A 74 -11.77 1.97 -4.79
N MET A 75 -10.71 1.15 -4.90
CA MET A 75 -9.64 1.28 -5.88
C MET A 75 -9.86 0.48 -7.16
N TYR A 76 -11.00 -0.22 -7.28
CA TYR A 76 -11.35 -0.90 -8.52
C TYR A 76 -11.77 0.07 -9.61
N THR A 77 -11.61 -0.36 -10.86
CA THR A 77 -12.16 0.33 -12.03
C THR A 77 -13.68 0.46 -11.91
N ALA A 78 -14.26 1.44 -12.61
CA ALA A 78 -15.70 1.63 -12.65
C ALA A 78 -16.43 0.37 -13.15
N ALA A 79 -15.89 -0.30 -14.17
CA ALA A 79 -16.41 -1.57 -14.67
C ALA A 79 -16.29 -2.69 -13.62
N GLY A 80 -15.17 -2.77 -12.90
CA GLY A 80 -14.99 -3.72 -11.80
C GLY A 80 -16.02 -3.55 -10.69
N LYS A 81 -16.33 -2.30 -10.32
CA LYS A 81 -17.35 -1.95 -9.32
C LYS A 81 -18.78 -2.29 -9.75
N GLN A 82 -19.05 -2.42 -11.05
CA GLN A 82 -20.35 -2.86 -11.55
C GLN A 82 -20.55 -4.38 -11.42
N ALA A 83 -19.47 -5.16 -11.33
CA ALA A 83 -19.57 -6.62 -11.27
C ALA A 83 -19.95 -7.16 -9.88
N ILE A 84 -19.73 -6.38 -8.82
CA ILE A 84 -20.10 -6.73 -7.45
C ILE A 84 -20.34 -5.46 -6.63
N SER A 85 -21.41 -5.45 -5.85
CA SER A 85 -21.65 -4.36 -4.89
C SER A 85 -20.54 -4.35 -3.84
N LYS A 86 -20.26 -3.16 -3.29
CA LYS A 86 -19.25 -3.01 -2.22
C LYS A 86 -19.55 -3.95 -1.05
N ASP A 87 -20.81 -4.00 -0.62
CA ASP A 87 -21.24 -4.84 0.51
C ASP A 87 -21.02 -6.33 0.24
N ASP A 88 -21.34 -6.81 -0.96
CA ASP A 88 -21.15 -8.21 -1.30
C ASP A 88 -19.67 -8.56 -1.43
N TYR A 89 -18.87 -7.65 -1.98
CA TYR A 89 -17.42 -7.83 -2.03
C TYR A 89 -16.84 -7.92 -0.62
N VAL A 90 -17.24 -7.03 0.28
CA VAL A 90 -16.79 -7.04 1.67
C VAL A 90 -17.21 -8.34 2.36
N LYS A 91 -18.48 -8.75 2.27
CA LYS A 91 -18.98 -10.00 2.87
C LYS A 91 -18.21 -11.22 2.36
N LEU A 92 -18.03 -11.32 1.04
CA LEU A 92 -17.30 -12.42 0.41
C LEU A 92 -15.87 -12.50 0.94
N ASN A 93 -15.14 -11.39 0.91
CA ASN A 93 -13.72 -11.38 1.26
C ASN A 93 -13.49 -11.46 2.78
N GLN A 94 -14.41 -10.97 3.60
CA GLN A 94 -14.36 -11.20 5.05
C GLN A 94 -14.36 -12.69 5.41
N VAL A 95 -15.13 -13.48 4.66
CA VAL A 95 -15.26 -14.92 4.85
C VAL A 95 -14.14 -15.70 4.16
N CYS A 96 -13.89 -15.43 2.87
CA CYS A 96 -13.07 -16.31 2.05
C CYS A 96 -11.63 -15.86 1.79
N SER A 97 -11.24 -14.63 2.16
CA SER A 97 -9.90 -14.13 1.84
C SER A 97 -8.88 -14.45 2.92
N ARG A 98 -7.63 -14.66 2.47
CA ARG A 98 -6.45 -14.83 3.35
C ARG A 98 -5.91 -13.46 3.77
N LYS A 99 -6.35 -12.99 4.94
CA LYS A 99 -5.82 -11.79 5.60
C LYS A 99 -4.47 -12.09 6.28
N GLY A 100 -3.68 -11.06 6.51
CA GLY A 100 -2.38 -11.14 7.20
C GLY A 100 -1.24 -11.71 6.36
N LEU A 101 -1.48 -12.05 5.10
CA LEU A 101 -0.45 -12.51 4.17
C LEU A 101 -0.15 -11.44 3.15
N ALA A 102 1.06 -10.89 3.20
CA ALA A 102 1.50 -9.85 2.27
C ALA A 102 1.42 -10.33 0.81
N ILE A 103 0.88 -9.46 -0.04
CA ILE A 103 0.93 -9.58 -1.48
C ILE A 103 2.00 -8.61 -1.98
N GLN A 104 3.08 -9.14 -2.56
CA GLN A 104 4.25 -8.37 -2.94
C GLN A 104 4.34 -8.20 -4.46
N LEU A 105 4.44 -6.97 -4.93
CA LEU A 105 4.79 -6.70 -6.32
C LEU A 105 6.19 -7.23 -6.65
N THR A 106 6.31 -7.91 -7.79
CA THR A 106 7.57 -8.46 -8.28
C THR A 106 8.01 -7.83 -9.60
N SER A 107 7.07 -7.47 -10.46
CA SER A 107 7.36 -6.76 -11.70
C SER A 107 6.14 -5.98 -12.19
N ALA A 108 6.37 -5.08 -13.14
CA ALA A 108 5.32 -4.39 -13.85
C ALA A 108 5.79 -4.07 -15.28
N ARG A 109 4.85 -3.80 -16.16
CA ARG A 109 5.10 -3.21 -17.49
C ARG A 109 3.93 -2.30 -17.86
N MET A 110 4.20 -1.29 -18.69
CA MET A 110 3.15 -0.52 -19.35
C MET A 110 2.61 -1.28 -20.56
N GLU A 111 1.32 -1.16 -20.83
CA GLU A 111 0.63 -1.64 -22.04
C GLU A 111 -0.13 -0.49 -22.69
N GLY A 112 0.60 0.54 -23.10
CA GLY A 112 0.03 1.81 -23.55
C GLY A 112 0.04 2.88 -22.44
N ALA A 113 -0.56 4.04 -22.71
CA ALA A 113 -0.51 5.19 -21.81
C ALA A 113 -1.38 5.02 -20.55
N ASP A 114 -2.51 4.31 -20.68
CA ASP A 114 -3.56 4.22 -19.66
C ASP A 114 -3.75 2.81 -19.10
N ARG A 115 -2.80 1.92 -19.37
CA ARG A 115 -2.87 0.51 -18.96
C ARG A 115 -1.48 0.01 -18.56
N ALA A 116 -1.43 -0.76 -17.48
CA ALA A 116 -0.24 -1.46 -17.05
C ALA A 116 -0.61 -2.86 -16.56
N ILE A 117 0.34 -3.79 -16.65
CA ILE A 117 0.24 -5.11 -16.05
C ILE A 117 1.25 -5.18 -14.92
N VAL A 118 0.78 -5.55 -13.74
CA VAL A 118 1.63 -5.81 -12.58
C VAL A 118 1.61 -7.30 -12.25
N ILE A 119 2.72 -7.83 -11.76
CA ILE A 119 2.81 -9.19 -11.25
C ILE A 119 3.05 -9.08 -9.75
N ALA A 120 2.25 -9.80 -8.98
CA ALA A 120 2.39 -9.88 -7.55
C ALA A 120 2.41 -11.34 -7.07
N LYS A 121 3.04 -11.56 -5.92
CA LYS A 121 3.11 -12.86 -5.26
C LYS A 121 2.45 -12.82 -3.91
N GLN A 122 1.69 -13.87 -3.60
CA GLN A 122 1.28 -14.18 -2.23
C GLN A 122 1.80 -15.59 -1.92
N LEU A 123 2.70 -15.71 -0.94
CA LEU A 123 3.48 -16.92 -0.72
C LEU A 123 4.22 -17.36 -2.00
N VAL A 124 4.00 -18.59 -2.48
CA VAL A 124 4.62 -19.15 -3.70
C VAL A 124 3.82 -18.87 -4.98
N ALA A 125 2.58 -18.38 -4.87
CA ALA A 125 1.71 -18.15 -6.02
C ALA A 125 1.94 -16.76 -6.60
N ALA A 126 2.23 -16.69 -7.90
CA ALA A 126 2.35 -15.46 -8.67
C ALA A 126 1.11 -15.24 -9.53
N GLN A 127 0.62 -14.01 -9.59
CA GLN A 127 -0.54 -13.63 -10.39
C GLN A 127 -0.30 -12.29 -11.07
N SER A 128 -0.80 -12.15 -12.30
CA SER A 128 -0.83 -10.89 -13.03
C SER A 128 -2.14 -10.15 -12.78
N TYR A 129 -2.05 -8.83 -12.63
CA TYR A 129 -3.19 -7.94 -12.47
C TYR A 129 -3.10 -6.80 -13.46
N THR A 130 -4.26 -6.36 -13.94
CA THR A 130 -4.36 -5.21 -14.85
C THR A 130 -4.65 -3.96 -14.06
N MET A 131 -3.86 -2.91 -14.31
CA MET A 131 -4.08 -1.55 -13.83
C MET A 131 -4.57 -0.70 -14.99
N ILE A 132 -5.65 0.04 -14.79
CA ILE A 132 -6.24 0.97 -15.76
C ILE A 132 -6.20 2.37 -15.18
N TYR A 133 -5.76 3.34 -15.97
CA TYR A 133 -5.83 4.74 -15.58
C TYR A 133 -7.19 5.30 -15.96
N GLU A 134 -7.99 5.71 -14.97
CA GLU A 134 -9.29 6.33 -15.18
C GLU A 134 -9.55 7.39 -14.11
N LYS A 135 -10.20 8.50 -14.51
CA LYS A 135 -10.53 9.62 -13.59
C LYS A 135 -9.32 10.05 -12.77
N ASP A 136 -8.21 10.31 -13.47
CA ASP A 136 -6.99 10.86 -12.90
C ASP A 136 -6.27 9.96 -11.87
N ALA A 137 -6.56 8.66 -11.86
CA ALA A 137 -5.93 7.69 -10.97
C ALA A 137 -5.77 6.30 -11.59
N TRP A 138 -4.76 5.55 -11.14
CA TRP A 138 -4.64 4.13 -11.45
C TRP A 138 -5.61 3.30 -10.62
N LYS A 139 -6.35 2.41 -11.28
CA LYS A 139 -7.34 1.51 -10.69
C LYS A 139 -7.05 0.07 -11.04
N LEU A 140 -7.34 -0.84 -10.12
CA LEU A 140 -7.22 -2.28 -10.38
C LEU A 140 -8.45 -2.77 -11.16
N GLU A 141 -8.23 -3.44 -12.29
CA GLU A 141 -9.27 -4.21 -12.96
C GLU A 141 -9.33 -5.61 -12.33
N PRO A 142 -10.46 -6.03 -11.73
CA PRO A 142 -10.56 -7.35 -11.14
C PRO A 142 -10.44 -8.45 -12.20
N ALA A 143 -9.74 -9.53 -11.88
CA ALA A 143 -9.54 -10.65 -12.79
C ALA A 143 -10.89 -11.25 -13.24
N ALA A 144 -10.97 -11.65 -14.51
CA ALA A 144 -12.20 -12.13 -15.14
C ALA A 144 -12.82 -13.34 -14.43
N GLU A 145 -12.00 -14.24 -13.90
CA GLU A 145 -12.41 -15.39 -13.11
C GLU A 145 -13.10 -14.97 -11.81
N GLY A 146 -12.59 -13.92 -11.16
CA GLY A 146 -13.22 -13.30 -10.00
C GLY A 146 -14.56 -12.64 -10.36
N LEU A 147 -14.64 -11.97 -11.51
CA LEU A 147 -15.85 -11.31 -11.99
C LEU A 147 -17.02 -12.30 -12.20
N ALA A 148 -16.75 -13.53 -12.63
CA ALA A 148 -17.79 -14.55 -12.79
C ALA A 148 -18.43 -14.95 -11.44
N LEU A 149 -17.61 -15.14 -10.41
CA LEU A 149 -18.09 -15.41 -9.05
C LEU A 149 -18.82 -14.21 -8.45
N TYR A 150 -18.30 -13.01 -8.70
CA TYR A 150 -18.85 -11.75 -8.22
C TYR A 150 -20.29 -11.50 -8.66
N LYS A 151 -20.63 -11.84 -9.90
CA LYS A 151 -22.00 -11.75 -10.45
C LYS A 151 -23.02 -12.61 -9.71
N MET A 152 -22.58 -13.61 -8.94
CA MET A 152 -23.49 -14.48 -8.18
C MET A 152 -23.98 -13.84 -6.87
N GLY A 153 -23.36 -12.75 -6.44
CA GLY A 153 -23.54 -12.16 -5.11
C GLY A 153 -22.80 -12.94 -4.01
N ALA A 154 -22.64 -12.32 -2.84
CA ALA A 154 -21.75 -12.83 -1.80
C ALA A 154 -22.08 -14.26 -1.34
N ALA A 155 -23.34 -14.55 -1.01
CA ALA A 155 -23.73 -15.83 -0.44
C ALA A 155 -23.44 -17.01 -1.39
N LYS A 156 -23.79 -16.87 -2.66
CA LYS A 156 -23.53 -17.90 -3.68
C LYS A 156 -22.05 -18.02 -4.00
N ALA A 157 -21.32 -16.90 -4.06
CA ALA A 157 -19.88 -16.90 -4.27
C ALA A 157 -19.13 -17.60 -3.11
N ILE A 158 -19.50 -17.32 -1.86
CA ILE A 158 -18.95 -17.99 -0.68
C ILE A 158 -19.20 -19.49 -0.75
N ALA A 159 -20.44 -19.91 -1.01
CA ALA A 159 -20.78 -21.33 -1.11
C ALA A 159 -19.98 -22.03 -2.23
N ALA A 160 -19.85 -21.38 -3.39
CA ALA A 160 -19.05 -21.90 -4.51
C ALA A 160 -17.57 -22.04 -4.14
N GLN A 161 -16.97 -21.03 -3.49
CA GLN A 161 -15.57 -21.08 -3.07
C GLN A 161 -15.32 -22.10 -1.96
N LYS A 162 -16.25 -22.27 -1.00
CA LYS A 162 -16.16 -23.33 0.02
C LYS A 162 -16.21 -24.71 -0.64
N LYS A 163 -17.15 -24.92 -1.57
CA LYS A 163 -17.27 -26.18 -2.33
C LYS A 163 -16.01 -26.48 -3.17
N ALA A 164 -15.39 -25.46 -3.75
CA ALA A 164 -14.17 -25.59 -4.55
C ALA A 164 -12.88 -25.67 -3.70
N GLY A 165 -12.97 -25.51 -2.37
CA GLY A 165 -11.79 -25.49 -1.49
C GLY A 165 -10.91 -24.26 -1.63
N THR A 166 -11.40 -23.20 -2.30
CA THR A 166 -10.64 -21.96 -2.53
C THR A 166 -10.92 -20.87 -1.48
N CYS A 167 -11.96 -21.06 -0.67
CA CYS A 167 -12.25 -20.19 0.47
C CYS A 167 -11.25 -20.45 1.60
N ALA A 168 -10.52 -19.42 2.04
CA ALA A 168 -9.49 -19.53 3.07
C ALA A 168 -10.03 -20.07 4.40
N ASN A 169 -11.21 -19.60 4.80
CA ASN A 169 -11.92 -20.09 5.98
C ASN A 169 -13.03 -21.03 5.49
N ASN A 170 -12.67 -22.30 5.34
CA ASN A 170 -13.56 -23.36 4.84
C ASN A 170 -14.35 -24.07 5.94
N GLN A 171 -14.22 -23.64 7.19
CA GLN A 171 -14.99 -24.13 8.34
C GLN A 171 -16.45 -23.65 8.28
#